data_AF-A0A812IJT3-F1
#
_entry.id   AF-A0A812IJT3-F1
#
_cell.length_a   1.000
_cell.length_b   1.000
_cell.length_c   1.000
_cell.angle_alpha   90.00
_cell.angle_beta   90.00
_cell.angle_gamma   90.00
#
_symmetry.space_group_name_H-M   'P 1'
#
loop_
_entity.id
_entity.type
_entity.pdbx_description
1 polymer ?
#
loop_
_entity_poly.entity_id
_entity_poly.type
_entity_poly.pdbx_seq_one_letter_code
_entity_poly.pdbx_strand_id
1 'polypeptide(L)'
;MAPFSSNWLATSFTSLILYGFWGFLGKLAMVRGLSGAQEAGLEKLGFFLTLPLVLKPSSGDPNPGHLGSGIMSRPKFAILSALLSGVTSALANMCYTRAMMHGNAGAVSAITASYPPVTLLLCSVFMKEKASTRKLLGSFFTLLGAYLISRG
;
A
#
# COMPACT_ATOMS: atom_id res chain seq x y z
N MET A 1 -5.45 22.65 6.90
CA MET A 1 -5.16 21.36 7.56
C MET A 1 -6.49 20.81 8.04
N ALA A 2 -7.00 19.73 7.43
CA ALA A 2 -8.22 19.08 7.92
C ALA A 2 -7.93 18.45 9.30
N PRO A 3 -8.91 18.45 10.23
CA PRO A 3 -8.71 17.89 11.56
C PRO A 3 -8.44 16.39 11.47
N PHE A 4 -7.38 15.92 12.12
CA PHE A 4 -7.12 14.49 12.32
C PHE A 4 -8.30 13.90 13.10
N SER A 5 -9.20 13.16 12.45
CA SER A 5 -10.34 12.54 13.13
C SER A 5 -9.82 11.46 14.09
N SER A 6 -10.40 11.35 15.29
CA SER A 6 -9.95 10.44 16.36
C SER A 6 -9.93 8.94 15.98
N ASN A 7 -10.35 8.58 14.76
CA ASN A 7 -10.35 7.22 14.21
C ASN A 7 -9.13 6.89 13.34
N TRP A 8 -8.24 7.84 13.02
CA TRP A 8 -7.11 7.58 12.10
C TRP A 8 -6.13 6.53 12.63
N LEU A 9 -5.92 6.50 13.95
CA LEU A 9 -5.02 5.55 14.58
C LEU A 9 -5.64 4.16 14.59
N ALA A 10 -6.93 4.06 14.93
CA ALA A 10 -7.68 2.80 14.92
C ALA A 10 -7.70 2.19 13.51
N THR A 11 -7.99 2.98 12.47
CA THR A 11 -7.98 2.50 11.08
C THR A 11 -6.59 2.07 10.62
N SER A 12 -5.52 2.69 11.13
CA SER A 12 -4.14 2.29 10.86
C SER A 12 -3.79 0.94 11.52
N PHE A 13 -4.26 0.70 12.75
CA PHE A 13 -4.08 -0.62 13.38
C PHE A 13 -4.91 -1.71 12.70
N THR A 14 -6.13 -1.38 12.26
CA THR A 14 -6.93 -2.32 11.47
C THR A 14 -6.23 -2.68 10.16
N SER A 15 -5.69 -1.70 9.43
CA SER A 15 -4.96 -1.99 8.19
C SER A 15 -3.69 -2.80 8.44
N LEU A 16 -2.98 -2.56 9.54
CA LEU A 16 -1.82 -3.37 9.93
C LEU A 16 -2.18 -4.86 10.06
N ILE A 17 -3.27 -5.17 10.77
CA ILE A 17 -3.73 -6.55 10.95
C ILE A 17 -4.13 -7.16 9.60
N LEU A 18 -4.90 -6.42 8.80
CA LEU A 18 -5.34 -6.89 7.49
C LEU A 18 -4.17 -7.14 6.52
N TYR A 19 -3.15 -6.27 6.52
CA TYR A 19 -1.94 -6.48 5.71
C TYR A 19 -1.14 -7.70 6.19
N GLY A 20 -1.11 -7.97 7.49
CA GLY A 20 -0.51 -9.19 8.03
C GLY A 20 -1.23 -10.45 7.54
N PHE A 21 -2.57 -10.46 7.62
CA PHE A 21 -3.39 -11.55 7.09
C PHE A 21 -3.23 -11.72 5.58
N TRP A 22 -3.21 -10.63 4.83
CA TRP A 22 -3.00 -10.62 3.39
C TRP A 22 -1.69 -11.34 3.02
N GLY A 23 -0.56 -10.94 3.61
CA GLY A 23 0.74 -11.58 3.35
C GLY A 23 0.79 -13.06 3.75
N PHE A 24 0.17 -13.41 4.89
CA PHE A 24 0.06 -14.81 5.33
C PHE A 24 -0.75 -15.67 4.35
N LEU A 25 -1.91 -15.19 3.90
CA LEU A 25 -2.77 -15.91 2.96
C LEU A 25 -2.11 -16.07 1.58
N GLY A 26 -1.44 -15.05 1.07
CA GLY A 26 -0.68 -15.13 -0.18
C GLY A 26 0.44 -16.18 -0.09
N LYS A 27 1.21 -16.18 1.00
CA LYS A 27 2.23 -17.21 1.24
C LYS A 27 1.61 -18.62 1.35
N LEU A 28 0.51 -18.76 2.09
CA LEU A 28 -0.19 -20.03 2.27
C LEU A 28 -0.69 -20.58 0.92
N ALA A 29 -1.24 -19.72 0.06
CA ALA A 29 -1.67 -20.07 -1.29
C ALA A 29 -0.50 -20.64 -2.12
N MET A 30 0.66 -19.98 -2.07
CA MET A 30 1.86 -20.44 -2.80
C MET A 30 2.39 -21.78 -2.30
N VAL A 31 2.44 -21.98 -0.97
CA VAL A 31 2.86 -23.27 -0.37
C VAL A 31 1.89 -24.40 -0.73
N ARG A 32 0.61 -24.10 -0.92
CA ARG A 32 -0.43 -25.07 -1.34
C ARG A 32 -0.43 -25.36 -2.84
N GLY A 33 0.53 -24.80 -3.61
CA GLY A 33 0.78 -25.17 -5.01
C GLY A 33 0.37 -24.13 -6.05
N LEU A 34 -0.07 -22.94 -5.64
CA LEU A 34 -0.29 -21.85 -6.59
C LEU A 34 1.04 -21.24 -7.04
N SER A 35 1.21 -21.07 -8.35
CA SER A 35 2.32 -20.26 -8.85
C SER A 35 2.10 -18.78 -8.47
N GLY A 36 3.19 -18.03 -8.33
CA GLY A 36 3.12 -16.62 -7.99
C GLY A 36 2.28 -15.77 -8.97
N ALA A 37 2.23 -16.15 -10.25
CA ALA A 37 1.39 -15.47 -11.24
C ALA A 37 -0.11 -15.78 -11.04
N GLN A 38 -0.46 -17.03 -10.67
CA GLN A 38 -1.85 -17.42 -10.41
C GLN A 38 -2.36 -16.80 -9.10
N GLU A 39 -1.52 -16.75 -8.08
CA GLU A 39 -1.81 -16.06 -6.82
C GLU A 39 -2.10 -14.58 -7.07
N ALA A 40 -1.18 -13.87 -7.73
CA ALA A 40 -1.36 -12.46 -8.07
C ALA A 40 -2.61 -12.22 -8.93
N GLY A 41 -2.96 -13.15 -9.83
CA GLY A 41 -4.18 -13.10 -10.64
C GLY A 41 -5.46 -13.23 -9.79
N LEU A 42 -5.49 -14.18 -8.86
CA LEU A 42 -6.61 -14.38 -7.94
C LEU A 42 -6.81 -13.19 -7.00
N GLU A 43 -5.73 -12.55 -6.56
CA GLU A 43 -5.84 -11.31 -5.78
C GLU A 43 -6.55 -10.19 -6.56
N LYS A 44 -6.27 -10.05 -7.86
CA LYS A 44 -6.95 -9.04 -8.69
C LYS A 44 -8.43 -9.34 -8.85
N LEU A 45 -8.82 -10.61 -8.90
CA LEU A 45 -10.23 -11.01 -8.84
C LEU A 45 -10.87 -10.61 -7.50
N GLY A 46 -10.17 -10.83 -6.38
CA GLY A 46 -10.61 -10.36 -5.06
C GLY A 46 -10.84 -8.84 -5.03
N PHE A 47 -9.88 -8.06 -5.51
CA PHE A 47 -10.03 -6.60 -5.63
C PHE A 47 -11.22 -6.21 -6.52
N PHE A 48 -11.41 -6.89 -7.65
CA PHE A 48 -12.53 -6.64 -8.55
C PHE A 48 -13.89 -6.88 -7.86
N LEU A 49 -14.01 -7.94 -7.06
CA LEU A 49 -15.22 -8.21 -6.28
C LEU A 49 -15.50 -7.14 -5.21
N THR A 50 -14.45 -6.52 -4.66
CA THR A 50 -14.60 -5.41 -3.69
C THR A 50 -14.86 -4.05 -4.35
N LEU A 51 -14.71 -3.93 -5.67
CA LEU A 51 -14.82 -2.67 -6.40
C LEU A 51 -16.17 -1.94 -6.18
N PRO A 52 -17.34 -2.61 -6.17
CA PRO A 52 -18.62 -1.94 -5.92
C PRO A 52 -18.71 -1.32 -4.52
N LEU A 53 -17.98 -1.85 -3.53
CA LEU A 53 -17.92 -1.28 -2.18
C LEU A 53 -16.99 -0.08 -2.12
N VAL A 54 -15.85 -0.15 -2.83
CA VAL A 54 -14.86 0.94 -2.89
C VAL A 54 -15.39 2.16 -3.66
N LEU A 55 -16.22 1.92 -4.69
CA LEU A 55 -16.82 2.98 -5.50
C LEU A 55 -18.03 3.65 -4.84
N LYS A 56 -18.51 3.17 -3.70
CA LYS A 56 -19.56 3.87 -2.95
C LYS A 56 -19.04 5.25 -2.51
N PRO A 57 -19.79 6.34 -2.74
CA PRO A 57 -19.39 7.67 -2.30
C PRO A 57 -19.05 7.65 -0.81
N SER A 58 -17.82 8.01 -0.48
CA SER A 58 -17.33 8.05 0.89
C SER A 58 -17.60 9.43 1.49
N SER A 59 -17.93 9.48 2.78
CA SER A 59 -18.27 10.71 3.51
C SER A 59 -17.15 11.76 3.56
N GLY A 60 -15.95 11.45 3.08
CA GLY A 60 -14.82 12.37 2.93
C GLY A 60 -14.63 12.96 1.53
N ASP A 61 -15.63 12.86 0.64
CA ASP A 61 -15.53 13.39 -0.72
C ASP A 61 -15.26 14.91 -0.70
N PRO A 62 -14.16 15.40 -1.32
CA PRO A 62 -13.76 16.81 -1.24
C PRO A 62 -14.74 17.77 -1.95
N ASN A 63 -15.80 17.27 -2.58
CA ASN A 63 -16.82 18.09 -3.23
C ASN A 63 -18.24 17.49 -3.07
N PRO A 64 -18.85 17.61 -1.87
CA PRO A 64 -20.15 16.99 -1.56
C PRO A 64 -21.33 17.58 -2.36
N GLY A 65 -21.16 18.77 -2.96
CA GLY A 65 -22.19 19.46 -3.74
C GLY A 65 -22.40 18.92 -5.17
N HIS A 66 -21.58 17.98 -5.65
CA HIS A 66 -21.77 17.32 -6.95
C HIS A 66 -22.17 15.86 -6.74
N LEU A 67 -23.37 15.68 -6.20
CA LEU A 67 -24.05 14.40 -6.07
C LEU A 67 -24.31 13.82 -7.47
N GLY A 68 -23.31 13.16 -8.05
CA GLY A 68 -23.40 12.54 -9.39
C GLY A 68 -22.25 12.84 -10.35
N SER A 69 -21.22 13.61 -9.98
CA SER A 69 -20.07 13.78 -10.89
C SER A 69 -19.24 12.49 -10.91
N GLY A 70 -19.34 11.71 -11.99
CA GLY A 70 -18.51 10.53 -12.20
C GLY A 70 -17.02 10.84 -12.12
N ILE A 71 -16.19 9.79 -11.95
CA ILE A 71 -14.72 9.89 -11.88
C ILE A 71 -14.13 10.77 -12.99
N MET A 72 -14.77 10.78 -14.17
CA MET A 72 -14.36 11.54 -15.35
C MET A 72 -14.45 13.07 -15.19
N SER A 73 -15.21 13.59 -14.22
CA SER A 73 -15.27 15.03 -13.93
C SER A 73 -14.12 15.53 -13.04
N ARG A 74 -13.24 14.62 -12.59
CA ARG A 74 -12.11 14.95 -11.71
C ARG A 74 -10.89 15.39 -12.53
N PRO A 75 -9.92 16.13 -11.94
CA PRO A 75 -8.75 16.60 -12.67
C PRO A 75 -8.00 15.44 -13.33
N LYS A 76 -7.73 15.57 -14.63
CA LYS A 76 -7.07 14.52 -15.45
C LYS A 76 -5.75 14.05 -14.84
N PHE A 77 -5.01 14.96 -14.21
CA PHE A 77 -3.76 14.63 -13.52
C PHE A 77 -3.98 13.68 -12.33
N ALA A 78 -5.04 13.87 -11.53
CA ALA A 78 -5.35 13.00 -10.41
C ALA A 78 -5.73 11.59 -10.89
N ILE A 79 -6.53 11.51 -11.96
CA ILE A 79 -6.90 10.24 -12.61
C ILE A 79 -5.63 9.54 -13.11
N LEU A 80 -4.76 10.26 -13.82
CA LEU A 80 -3.50 9.71 -14.34
C LEU A 80 -2.59 9.23 -13.21
N SER A 81 -2.44 10.00 -12.12
CA SER A 81 -1.64 9.58 -10.97
C SER A 81 -2.21 8.33 -10.29
N ALA A 82 -3.53 8.20 -10.22
CA ALA A 82 -4.18 7.02 -9.65
C ALA A 82 -3.98 5.78 -10.55
N LEU A 83 -4.09 5.94 -11.88
CA LEU A 83 -3.79 4.87 -12.84
C LEU A 83 -2.32 4.43 -12.74
N LEU A 84 -1.40 5.38 -12.68
CA LEU A 84 0.03 5.09 -12.54
C LEU A 84 0.35 4.42 -11.20
N SER A 85 -0.34 4.82 -10.13
CA SER A 85 -0.26 4.13 -8.83
C SER A 85 -0.74 2.69 -8.93
N GLY A 86 -1.82 2.42 -9.68
CA GLY A 86 -2.31 1.08 -9.94
C GLY A 86 -1.31 0.20 -10.69
N VAL A 87 -0.69 0.73 -11.74
CA VAL A 87 0.36 0.03 -12.51
C VAL A 87 1.58 -0.25 -11.63
N THR A 88 2.05 0.75 -10.89
CA THR A 88 3.19 0.61 -9.97
C THR A 88 2.89 -0.43 -8.88
N SER A 89 1.68 -0.42 -8.33
CA SER A 89 1.23 -1.41 -7.35
C SER A 89 1.21 -2.83 -7.92
N ALA A 90 0.73 -3.00 -9.15
CA ALA A 90 0.73 -4.31 -9.82
C ALA A 90 2.15 -4.85 -10.03
N LEU A 91 3.06 -4.01 -10.54
CA LEU A 91 4.47 -4.36 -10.72
C LEU A 91 5.16 -4.67 -9.37
N ALA A 92 4.91 -3.87 -8.35
CA ALA A 92 5.43 -4.10 -7.00
C ALA A 92 4.96 -5.44 -6.44
N ASN A 93 3.68 -5.81 -6.64
CA ASN A 93 3.15 -7.09 -6.21
C ASN A 93 3.81 -8.27 -6.94
N MET A 94 4.07 -8.14 -8.25
CA MET A 94 4.80 -9.16 -9.01
C MET A 94 6.22 -9.36 -8.47
N CYS A 95 6.93 -8.27 -8.15
CA CYS A 95 8.24 -8.33 -7.52
C CYS A 95 8.18 -8.94 -6.11
N TYR A 96 7.17 -8.56 -5.32
CA TYR A 96 6.94 -9.08 -3.97
C TYR A 96 6.71 -10.60 -3.98
N THR A 97 5.77 -11.06 -4.80
CA THR A 97 5.47 -12.48 -4.96
C THR A 97 6.70 -13.28 -5.42
N ARG A 98 7.47 -12.75 -6.39
CA ARG A 98 8.74 -13.39 -6.79
C ARG A 98 9.73 -13.44 -5.63
N ALA A 99 9.87 -12.38 -4.84
CA ALA A 99 10.74 -12.37 -3.67
C ALA A 99 10.30 -13.37 -2.61
N MET A 100 8.99 -13.52 -2.35
CA MET A 100 8.47 -14.52 -1.41
C MET A 100 8.73 -15.96 -1.84
N MET A 101 8.74 -16.22 -3.16
CA MET A 101 9.02 -17.56 -3.69
C MET A 101 10.48 -17.99 -3.51
N HIS A 102 11.42 -17.03 -3.50
CA HIS A 102 12.86 -17.30 -3.46
C HIS A 102 13.53 -16.94 -2.12
N GLY A 103 12.84 -16.19 -1.25
CA GLY A 103 13.38 -15.68 0.00
C GLY A 103 12.59 -16.09 1.23
N ASN A 104 13.15 -15.79 2.41
CA ASN A 104 12.42 -15.94 3.67
C ASN A 104 11.29 -14.91 3.71
N ALA A 105 10.04 -15.37 3.81
CA ALA A 105 8.88 -14.49 3.85
C ALA A 105 8.96 -13.42 4.95
N GLY A 106 9.53 -13.74 6.12
CA GLY A 106 9.70 -12.75 7.20
C GLY A 106 10.64 -11.61 6.79
N ALA A 107 11.77 -11.96 6.18
CA ALA A 107 12.73 -10.99 5.64
C ALA A 107 12.13 -10.15 4.51
N VAL A 108 11.45 -10.80 3.57
CA VAL A 108 10.83 -10.14 2.40
C VAL A 108 9.77 -9.13 2.86
N SER A 109 8.85 -9.54 3.75
CA SER A 109 7.81 -8.64 4.27
C SER A 109 8.39 -7.50 5.12
N ALA A 110 9.46 -7.73 5.89
CA ALA A 110 10.11 -6.67 6.68
C ALA A 110 10.78 -5.62 5.78
N ILE A 111 11.47 -6.06 4.73
CA ILE A 111 12.08 -5.16 3.74
C ILE A 111 11.00 -4.36 3.02
N THR A 112 9.93 -5.00 2.55
CA THR A 112 8.88 -4.29 1.79
C THR A 112 8.04 -3.36 2.67
N ALA A 113 7.80 -3.71 3.93
CA ALA A 113 7.17 -2.80 4.90
C ALA A 113 8.02 -1.56 5.21
N SER A 114 9.31 -1.58 4.85
CA SER A 114 10.25 -0.48 5.04
C SER A 114 10.30 0.51 3.87
N TYR A 115 9.21 0.61 3.11
CA TYR A 115 9.01 1.64 2.09
C TYR A 115 8.79 3.08 2.59
N PRO A 116 8.36 3.38 3.85
CA PRO A 116 8.13 4.77 4.30
C PRO A 116 9.33 5.73 4.13
N PRO A 117 10.61 5.34 4.36
CA PRO A 117 11.78 6.13 3.99
C PRO A 117 11.82 6.52 2.51
N VAL A 118 11.49 5.60 1.60
CA VAL A 118 11.44 5.84 0.15
C VAL A 118 10.33 6.85 -0.17
N THR A 119 9.14 6.67 0.41
CA THR A 119 8.04 7.63 0.28
C THR A 119 8.42 9.00 0.81
N LEU A 120 9.08 9.09 1.96
CA LEU A 120 9.54 10.35 2.54
C LEU A 120 10.49 11.09 1.58
N LEU A 121 11.43 10.36 0.98
CA LEU A 121 12.35 10.91 -0.02
C LEU A 121 11.59 11.41 -1.24
N LEU A 122 10.69 10.61 -1.82
CA LEU A 122 9.87 11.00 -2.97
C LEU A 122 9.01 12.25 -2.67
N CYS A 123 8.33 12.29 -1.52
CA CYS A 123 7.55 13.45 -1.11
C CYS A 123 8.44 14.69 -0.91
N SER A 124 9.65 14.53 -0.37
CA SER A 124 10.58 15.66 -0.20
C SER A 124 11.05 16.23 -1.55
N VAL A 125 11.27 15.39 -2.57
CA VAL A 125 11.73 15.80 -3.90
C VAL A 125 10.59 16.38 -4.73
N PHE A 126 9.46 15.68 -4.83
CA PHE A 126 8.36 16.05 -5.73
C PHE A 126 7.35 17.01 -5.10
N MET A 127 7.04 16.85 -3.81
CA MET A 127 6.06 17.69 -3.10
C MET A 127 6.71 18.80 -2.26
N LYS A 128 8.05 18.87 -2.24
CA LYS A 128 8.84 19.85 -1.46
C LYS A 128 8.47 19.85 0.03
N GLU A 129 8.02 18.72 0.57
CA GLU A 129 7.71 18.61 1.99
C GLU A 129 8.98 18.67 2.83
N LYS A 130 8.98 19.51 3.88
CA LYS A 130 10.11 19.58 4.82
C LYS A 130 10.19 18.27 5.62
N ALA A 131 11.28 17.53 5.42
CA ALA A 131 11.60 16.37 6.24
C ALA A 131 12.03 16.85 7.64
N SER A 132 11.18 16.60 8.65
CA SER A 132 11.53 16.85 10.04
C SER A 132 12.56 15.83 10.52
N THR A 133 13.47 16.22 11.42
CA THR A 133 14.44 15.34 12.08
C THR A 133 13.77 14.11 12.71
N ARG A 134 12.53 14.24 13.21
CA ARG A 134 11.75 13.11 13.76
C ARG A 134 11.38 12.09 12.68
N LYS A 135 10.99 12.55 11.48
CA LYS A 135 10.66 11.68 10.33
C LYS A 135 11.92 10.95 9.81
N LEU A 136 13.06 11.63 9.80
CA LEU A 136 14.35 11.04 9.41
C LEU A 136 14.80 9.97 10.41
N LEU A 137 14.71 10.25 11.71
CA LEU A 137 15.06 9.28 12.75
C LEU A 137 14.15 8.05 12.70
N GLY A 138 12.84 8.24 12.54
CA GLY A 138 11.90 7.14 12.34
C GLY A 138 12.24 6.31 11.10
N SER A 139 12.57 6.97 9.98
CA SER A 139 12.98 6.28 8.74
C SER A 139 14.22 5.42 8.93
N PHE A 140 15.21 5.93 9.67
CA PHE A 140 16.42 5.17 10.01
C PHE A 140 16.08 3.91 10.83
N PHE A 141 15.26 4.03 11.88
CA PHE A 141 14.85 2.87 12.68
C PHE A 141 14.01 1.86 11.90
N THR A 142 13.16 2.30 10.97
CA THR A 142 12.42 1.42 10.07
C THR A 142 13.39 0.58 9.22
N LEU A 143 14.38 1.19 8.58
CA LEU A 143 15.38 0.48 7.79
C LEU A 143 16.23 -0.47 8.64
N LEU A 144 16.63 -0.02 9.83
CA LEU A 144 17.42 -0.84 10.75
C LEU A 144 16.63 -2.09 11.21
N GLY A 145 15.35 -1.93 11.56
CA GLY A 145 14.48 -3.05 11.92
C GLY A 145 14.33 -4.06 10.77
N ALA A 146 14.12 -3.56 9.55
CA ALA A 146 14.06 -4.40 8.34
C ALA A 146 15.35 -5.22 8.16
N TYR A 147 16.49 -4.56 8.29
CA TYR A 147 17.80 -5.17 8.12
C TYR A 147 18.06 -6.27 9.16
N LEU A 148 17.71 -6.02 10.43
CA LEU A 148 17.86 -7.00 11.51
C LEU A 148 16.96 -8.22 11.28
N ILE A 149 15.69 -8.02 10.92
CA ILE A 149 14.77 -9.13 10.60
C ILE A 149 15.24 -9.91 9.37
N SER A 150 15.84 -9.23 8.40
CA SER A 150 16.37 -9.91 7.21
C SER A 150 17.60 -10.77 7.47
N ARG A 151 18.30 -10.56 8.58
CA ARG A 151 19.52 -11.31 8.96
C ARG A 151 19.31 -12.37 10.04
N GLY A 152 18.15 -12.41 10.68
CA GLY A 152 17.77 -13.45 11.64
C GLY A 152 17.16 -14.65 10.93
#